data_AF-A0A1Y1IBZ3-F1
#
_entry.id   AF-A0A1Y1IBZ3-F1
#
_cell.length_a   1.000
_cell.length_b   1.000
_cell.length_c   1.000
_cell.angle_alpha   90.00
_cell.angle_beta   90.00
_cell.angle_gamma   90.00
#
_symmetry.space_group_name_H-M   'P 1'
#
loop_
_entity.id
_entity.type
_entity.pdbx_description
1 polymer ?
#
loop_
_entity_poly.entity_id
_entity_poly.type
_entity_poly.pdbx_seq_one_letter_code
_entity_poly.pdbx_strand_id
1 'polypeptide(L)'
;MGIFSKKPKPRSEAAKAEAAALGPVVLELEGNRLTFEDGAWRSDYYGPIPKSAEGIERELLELRVQVKKQAAELETYAAQAERLREARERWNLLDFKYQLLMDMWTMRVLDNDRDLHESRSSKGSPRSHIH
;
A
#
# COMPACT_ATOMS: atom_id res chain seq x y z
N MET A 1 -38.00 7.17 -21.67
CA MET A 1 -37.41 8.50 -21.38
C MET A 1 -35.90 8.32 -21.25
N GLY A 2 -35.13 8.74 -22.25
CA GLY A 2 -33.68 8.51 -22.29
C GLY A 2 -32.91 9.52 -21.42
N ILE A 3 -32.11 9.02 -20.48
CA ILE A 3 -31.26 9.80 -19.56
C ILE A 3 -29.97 10.33 -20.21
N PHE A 4 -29.74 10.05 -21.49
CA PHE A 4 -28.55 10.46 -22.25
C PHE A 4 -28.82 11.70 -23.12
N SER A 5 -29.29 12.82 -22.54
CA SER A 5 -29.47 14.08 -23.32
C SER A 5 -28.22 14.95 -23.43
N LYS A 6 -27.07 14.51 -22.87
CA LYS A 6 -25.80 15.24 -22.96
C LYS A 6 -24.87 14.51 -23.91
N LYS A 7 -24.43 15.19 -24.99
CA LYS A 7 -23.40 14.67 -25.91
C LYS A 7 -22.19 14.21 -25.08
N PRO A 8 -21.73 12.95 -25.21
CA PRO A 8 -20.58 12.46 -24.46
C PRO A 8 -19.34 13.27 -24.87
N LYS A 9 -18.64 13.84 -23.89
CA LYS A 9 -17.34 14.46 -24.15
C LYS A 9 -16.36 13.36 -24.56
N PRO A 10 -15.58 13.52 -25.64
CA PRO A 10 -14.51 12.58 -25.95
C PRO A 10 -13.53 12.52 -24.77
N ARG A 11 -13.16 11.30 -24.33
CA ARG A 11 -12.12 11.12 -23.30
C ARG A 11 -10.79 11.71 -23.79
N SER A 12 -10.01 12.30 -22.89
CA SER A 12 -8.67 12.83 -23.19
C SER A 12 -7.76 11.73 -23.73
N GLU A 13 -6.82 12.08 -24.61
CA GLU A 13 -5.83 11.11 -25.11
C GLU A 13 -5.00 10.49 -23.99
N ALA A 14 -4.76 11.24 -22.90
CA ALA A 14 -4.11 10.73 -21.69
C ALA A 14 -4.84 9.53 -21.08
N ALA A 15 -6.17 9.57 -20.99
CA ALA A 15 -6.96 8.46 -20.45
C ALA A 15 -6.94 7.21 -21.36
N LYS A 16 -6.72 7.39 -22.67
CA LYS A 16 -6.54 6.27 -23.61
C LYS A 16 -5.14 5.68 -23.48
N ALA A 17 -4.12 6.51 -23.30
CA ALA A 17 -2.74 6.07 -23.11
C ALA A 17 -2.55 5.31 -21.79
N GLU A 18 -3.16 5.78 -20.70
CA GLU A 18 -3.16 5.09 -19.41
C GLU A 18 -3.88 3.73 -19.49
N ALA A 19 -5.02 3.66 -20.18
CA ALA A 19 -5.72 2.40 -20.39
C ALA A 19 -4.89 1.40 -21.22
N ALA A 20 -4.16 1.88 -22.23
CA ALA A 20 -3.26 1.03 -23.03
C ALA A 20 -2.08 0.49 -22.21
N ALA A 21 -1.61 1.22 -21.20
CA ALA A 21 -0.53 0.77 -20.31
C ALA A 21 -0.96 -0.34 -19.33
N LEU A 22 -2.27 -0.49 -19.07
CA LEU A 22 -2.82 -1.51 -18.18
C LEU A 22 -3.04 -2.87 -18.88
N GLY A 23 -2.72 -2.96 -20.17
CA GLY A 23 -2.96 -4.14 -21.00
C GLY A 23 -4.25 -4.03 -21.83
N PRO A 24 -4.62 -5.09 -22.56
CA PRO A 24 -5.81 -5.08 -23.41
C PRO A 24 -7.08 -4.84 -22.59
N VAL A 25 -7.87 -3.82 -22.96
CA VAL A 25 -9.13 -3.51 -22.27
C VAL A 25 -10.20 -4.44 -22.80
N VAL A 26 -10.77 -5.25 -21.91
CA VAL A 26 -11.82 -6.23 -22.25
C VAL A 26 -13.17 -5.71 -21.79
N LEU A 27 -14.16 -5.76 -22.66
CA LEU A 27 -15.58 -5.53 -22.36
C LEU A 27 -16.38 -6.78 -22.71
N GLU A 28 -17.42 -7.07 -21.94
CA GLU A 28 -18.38 -8.12 -22.27
C GLU A 28 -19.71 -7.46 -22.63
N LEU A 29 -20.03 -7.37 -23.93
CA LEU A 29 -21.27 -6.78 -24.42
C LEU A 29 -22.19 -7.88 -24.96
N GLU A 30 -23.33 -8.09 -24.31
CA GLU A 30 -24.35 -9.04 -24.77
C GLU A 30 -23.81 -10.47 -25.00
N GLY A 31 -22.87 -10.90 -24.16
CA GLY A 31 -22.19 -12.20 -24.32
C GLY A 31 -21.05 -12.23 -25.34
N ASN A 32 -20.73 -11.09 -25.97
CA ASN A 32 -19.57 -10.94 -26.84
C ASN A 32 -18.43 -10.26 -26.10
N ARG A 33 -17.28 -10.91 -26.08
CA ARG A 33 -16.04 -10.32 -25.57
C ARG A 33 -15.43 -9.41 -26.63
N LEU A 34 -15.27 -8.14 -26.28
CA LEU A 34 -14.61 -7.12 -27.07
C LEU A 34 -13.31 -6.70 -26.41
N THR A 35 -12.24 -6.71 -27.16
CA THR A 35 -10.91 -6.34 -26.68
C THR A 35 -10.44 -5.09 -27.42
N PHE A 36 -10.05 -4.04 -26.69
CA PHE A 36 -9.41 -2.86 -27.24
C PHE A 36 -7.91 -2.94 -27.04
N GLU A 37 -7.19 -3.00 -28.15
CA GLU A 37 -5.74 -3.14 -28.21
C GLU A 37 -5.22 -2.41 -29.46
N ASP A 38 -4.03 -1.79 -29.38
CA ASP A 38 -3.41 -1.02 -30.48
C ASP A 38 -4.31 0.05 -31.13
N GLY A 39 -5.22 0.65 -30.34
CA GLY A 39 -6.12 1.69 -30.83
C GLY A 39 -7.33 1.18 -31.63
N ALA A 40 -7.53 -0.13 -31.72
CA ALA A 40 -8.64 -0.75 -32.44
C ALA A 40 -9.44 -1.71 -31.54
N TRP A 41 -10.74 -1.83 -31.84
CA TRP A 41 -11.60 -2.84 -31.22
C TRP A 41 -11.54 -4.15 -32.00
N ARG A 42 -11.34 -5.25 -31.28
CA ARG A 42 -11.42 -6.62 -31.79
C ARG A 42 -12.56 -7.34 -31.07
N SER A 43 -13.27 -8.18 -31.81
CA SER A 43 -14.27 -9.09 -31.25
C SER A 43 -13.70 -10.50 -31.31
N ASP A 44 -13.80 -11.24 -30.21
CA ASP A 44 -13.33 -12.63 -30.17
C ASP A 44 -14.22 -13.57 -31.01
N TYR A 45 -15.43 -13.12 -31.35
CA TYR A 45 -16.34 -13.81 -32.26
C TYR A 45 -16.38 -13.13 -33.64
N TYR A 46 -16.56 -13.94 -34.70
CA TYR A 46 -16.86 -13.50 -36.08
C TYR A 46 -18.27 -12.88 -36.20
N GLY A 47 -18.61 -11.94 -35.32
CA GLY A 47 -19.87 -11.22 -35.27
C GLY A 47 -19.65 -9.72 -35.29
N PRO A 48 -20.65 -8.92 -35.73
CA PRO A 48 -20.59 -7.48 -35.62
C PRO A 48 -20.50 -7.09 -34.13
N ILE A 49 -19.66 -6.09 -33.82
CA ILE A 49 -19.66 -5.43 -32.50
C ILE A 49 -21.12 -5.10 -32.14
N PRO A 50 -21.64 -5.55 -30.98
CA PRO A 50 -23.02 -5.30 -30.57
C PRO A 50 -23.39 -3.82 -30.74
N LYS A 51 -24.41 -3.56 -31.57
CA LYS A 51 -24.87 -2.19 -31.90
C LYS A 51 -26.10 -1.76 -31.10
N SER A 52 -26.61 -2.60 -30.22
CA SER A 52 -27.81 -2.27 -29.46
C SER A 52 -27.45 -1.17 -28.45
N ALA A 53 -28.16 -0.05 -28.53
CA ALA A 53 -27.96 1.06 -27.59
C ALA A 53 -28.27 0.62 -26.15
N GLU A 54 -29.21 -0.31 -25.98
CA GLU A 54 -29.65 -0.85 -24.69
C GLU A 54 -28.58 -1.72 -24.01
N GLY A 55 -27.85 -2.55 -24.78
CA GLY A 55 -26.75 -3.38 -24.27
C GLY A 55 -25.59 -2.52 -23.78
N ILE A 56 -25.23 -1.48 -24.54
CA ILE A 56 -24.20 -0.51 -24.16
C ILE A 56 -24.63 0.28 -22.91
N GLU A 57 -25.89 0.73 -22.85
CA GLU A 57 -26.43 1.48 -21.70
C GLU A 57 -26.38 0.64 -20.41
N ARG A 58 -26.72 -0.64 -20.49
CA ARG A 58 -26.63 -1.57 -19.36
C ARG A 58 -25.20 -1.74 -18.86
N GLU A 59 -24.27 -2.03 -19.76
CA GLU A 59 -22.85 -2.18 -19.41
C GLU A 59 -22.28 -0.90 -18.79
N LEU A 60 -22.66 0.28 -19.32
CA LEU A 60 -22.26 1.56 -18.74
C LEU A 60 -22.78 1.75 -17.31
N LEU A 61 -24.00 1.31 -17.01
CA LEU A 61 -24.55 1.36 -15.66
C LEU A 61 -23.82 0.40 -14.72
N GLU A 62 -23.54 -0.82 -15.17
CA GLU A 62 -22.79 -1.81 -14.40
C GLU A 62 -21.37 -1.33 -14.10
N LEU A 63 -20.63 -0.88 -15.12
CA LEU A 63 -19.30 -0.28 -14.95
C LEU A 63 -19.33 0.93 -14.02
N ARG A 64 -20.36 1.77 -14.07
CA ARG A 64 -20.48 2.92 -13.16
C ARG A 64 -20.63 2.47 -11.70
N VAL A 65 -21.36 1.39 -11.45
CA VAL A 65 -21.49 0.81 -10.10
C VAL A 65 -20.16 0.21 -9.66
N GLN A 66 -19.49 -0.55 -10.53
CA GLN A 66 -18.20 -1.16 -10.25
C GLN A 66 -17.12 -0.09 -9.94
N VAL A 67 -17.01 0.96 -10.76
CA VAL A 67 -16.06 2.06 -10.53
C VAL A 67 -16.30 2.73 -9.18
N LYS A 68 -17.56 2.99 -8.81
CA LYS A 68 -17.88 3.56 -7.50
C LYS A 68 -17.48 2.64 -6.35
N LYS A 69 -17.75 1.33 -6.50
CA LYS A 69 -17.37 0.33 -5.51
C LYS A 69 -15.85 0.27 -5.33
N GLN A 70 -15.11 0.22 -6.43
CA GLN A 70 -13.65 0.19 -6.41
C GLN A 70 -13.05 1.48 -5.84
N ALA A 71 -13.63 2.64 -6.12
CA ALA A 71 -13.20 3.90 -5.50
C ALA A 71 -13.34 3.87 -3.97
N ALA A 72 -14.48 3.38 -3.46
CA ALA A 72 -14.70 3.24 -2.02
C ALA A 72 -13.74 2.21 -1.37
N GLU A 73 -13.43 1.12 -2.07
CA GLU A 73 -12.44 0.13 -1.63
C GLU A 73 -11.03 0.75 -1.58
N LEU A 74 -10.63 1.51 -2.59
CA LEU A 74 -9.34 2.22 -2.60
C LEU A 74 -9.20 3.21 -1.44
N GLU A 75 -10.24 3.98 -1.14
CA GLU A 75 -10.25 4.87 0.04
C GLU A 75 -10.07 4.09 1.35
N THR A 76 -10.71 2.93 1.46
CA THR A 76 -10.58 2.05 2.63
C THR A 76 -9.15 1.52 2.76
N TYR A 77 -8.55 1.06 1.66
CA TYR A 77 -7.16 0.58 1.67
C TYR A 77 -6.16 1.70 1.98
N ALA A 78 -6.38 2.92 1.46
CA ALA A 78 -5.55 4.07 1.78
C ALA A 78 -5.59 4.39 3.30
N ALA A 79 -6.78 4.38 3.90
CA ALA A 79 -6.93 4.58 5.34
C ALA A 79 -6.26 3.46 6.16
N GLN A 80 -6.33 2.20 5.70
CA GLN A 80 -5.65 1.07 6.35
C GLN A 80 -4.13 1.18 6.24
N ALA A 81 -3.61 1.59 5.08
CA ALA A 81 -2.18 1.81 4.88
C ALA A 81 -1.63 2.87 5.83
N GLU A 82 -2.39 3.94 6.05
CA GLU A 82 -1.98 4.99 6.98
C GLU A 82 -2.00 4.52 8.44
N ARG A 83 -3.03 3.76 8.84
CA ARG A 83 -3.04 3.10 10.17
C ARG A 83 -1.87 2.15 10.36
N LEU A 84 -1.48 1.41 9.32
CA LEU A 84 -0.33 0.52 9.36
C LEU A 84 0.99 1.30 9.50
N ARG A 85 1.11 2.44 8.81
CA ARG A 85 2.25 3.36 8.94
C ARG A 85 2.40 3.86 10.38
N GLU A 86 1.32 4.37 10.97
CA GLU A 86 1.32 4.82 12.37
C GLU A 86 1.64 3.69 13.36
N ALA A 87 1.10 2.48 13.13
CA ALA A 87 1.39 1.32 13.97
C ALA A 87 2.88 0.95 13.92
N ARG A 88 3.50 1.03 12.74
CA ARG A 88 4.93 0.80 12.55
C ARG A 88 5.76 1.86 13.28
N GLU A 89 5.37 3.12 13.24
CA GLU A 89 6.05 4.20 13.97
C GLU A 89 5.99 3.98 15.49
N ARG A 90 4.81 3.61 16.01
CA ARG A 90 4.65 3.26 17.44
C ARG A 90 5.52 2.07 17.83
N TRP A 91 5.57 1.04 16.99
CA TRP A 91 6.41 -0.13 17.22
C TRP A 91 7.90 0.22 17.22
N ASN A 92 8.38 0.99 16.24
CA ASN A 92 9.77 1.45 16.18
C ASN A 92 10.16 2.25 17.44
N LEU A 93 9.25 3.12 17.93
CA LEU A 93 9.51 3.88 19.15
C LEU A 93 9.63 2.98 20.38
N LEU A 94 8.79 1.95 20.48
CA LEU A 94 8.88 0.98 21.59
C LEU A 94 10.15 0.15 21.52
N ASP A 95 10.53 -0.31 20.32
CA ASP A 95 11.78 -1.05 20.09
C ASP A 95 13.00 -0.21 20.46
N PHE A 96 13.04 1.05 20.03
CA PHE A 96 14.12 1.97 20.40
C PHE A 96 14.20 2.19 21.91
N LYS A 97 13.07 2.40 22.59
CA LYS A 97 13.04 2.53 24.06
C LYS A 97 13.54 1.27 24.75
N TYR A 98 13.18 0.10 24.24
CA TYR A 98 13.65 -1.18 24.77
C TYR A 98 15.17 -1.31 24.61
N GLN A 99 15.72 -1.05 23.42
CA GLN A 99 17.16 -1.06 23.16
C GLN A 99 17.91 -0.09 24.09
N LEU A 100 17.40 1.14 24.25
CA LEU A 100 18.01 2.12 25.14
C LEU A 100 18.05 1.63 26.60
N LEU A 101 16.98 0.98 27.08
CA LEU A 101 16.97 0.40 28.42
C LEU A 101 17.95 -0.76 28.57
N MET A 102 18.11 -1.59 27.54
CA MET A 102 19.11 -2.66 27.51
C MET A 102 20.54 -2.10 27.57
N ASP A 103 20.81 -1.02 26.83
CA ASP A 103 22.11 -0.35 26.86
C ASP A 103 22.40 0.25 28.24
N MET A 104 21.42 0.97 28.82
CA MET A 104 21.54 1.53 30.17
C MET A 104 21.76 0.45 31.24
N TRP A 105 21.05 -0.67 31.13
CA TRP A 105 21.24 -1.81 32.02
C TRP A 105 22.65 -2.38 31.91
N THR A 106 23.13 -2.60 30.69
CA THR A 106 24.48 -3.10 30.42
C THR A 106 25.54 -2.19 31.02
N MET A 107 25.44 -0.87 30.81
CA MET A 107 26.36 0.10 31.40
C MET A 107 26.35 0.04 32.93
N ARG A 108 25.17 -0.07 33.56
CA ARG A 108 25.06 -0.16 35.01
C ARG A 108 25.68 -1.45 35.58
N VAL A 109 25.55 -2.57 34.87
CA VAL A 109 26.21 -3.83 35.27
C VAL A 109 27.73 -3.67 35.21
N LEU A 110 28.25 -3.07 34.14
CA LEU A 110 29.68 -2.81 33.98
C LEU A 110 30.23 -1.86 35.05
N ASP A 111 29.48 -0.80 35.40
CA ASP A 111 29.87 0.13 36.47
C ASP A 111 29.93 -0.58 37.84
N ASN A 112 28.92 -1.40 38.17
CA ASN A 112 28.90 -2.16 39.41
C ASN A 112 30.07 -3.16 39.50
N ASP A 113 30.41 -3.83 38.40
CA ASP A 113 31.56 -4.75 38.34
C ASP A 113 32.88 -3.98 38.53
N ARG A 114 33.01 -2.78 37.96
CA ARG A 114 34.18 -1.92 38.15
C ARG A 114 34.33 -1.49 39.60
N ASP A 115 33.26 -1.02 40.24
CA ASP A 115 33.24 -0.59 41.64
C ASP A 115 33.60 -1.75 42.59
N LEU A 116 33.12 -2.96 42.30
CA LEU A 116 33.47 -4.17 43.05
C LEU A 116 34.96 -4.53 42.89
N HIS A 117 35.50 -4.41 41.67
CA HIS A 117 36.92 -4.66 41.42
C HIS A 117 37.83 -3.62 42.09
N GLU A 118 37.49 -2.33 42.04
CA GLU A 118 38.23 -1.25 42.71
C GLU A 118 38.18 -1.39 44.25
N SER A 119 37.02 -1.78 44.79
CA SER A 119 36.84 -2.07 46.22
C SER A 119 37.65 -3.30 46.69
N ARG A 120 37.88 -4.28 45.81
CA ARG A 120 38.73 -5.45 46.07
C ARG A 120 40.22 -5.13 45.96
N SER A 121 40.63 -4.27 45.03
CA SER A 121 42.05 -3.87 44.89
C SER A 121 42.53 -2.93 46.00
N SER A 122 41.67 -2.06 46.55
CA SER A 122 42.06 -1.12 47.62
C SER A 122 42.23 -1.76 49.01
N LYS A 123 41.65 -2.94 49.24
CA LYS A 123 41.81 -3.70 50.50
C LYS A 123 43.07 -4.57 50.55
N GLY A 124 43.91 -4.54 49.51
CA GLY A 124 45.03 -5.48 49.32
C GLY A 124 46.44 -4.92 49.40
N SER A 125 46.66 -3.68 49.87
CA SER A 125 48.04 -3.20 50.09
C SER A 125 48.41 -3.28 51.58
N PRO A 126 48.98 -4.39 52.07
CA PRO A 126 49.65 -4.36 53.37
C PRO A 126 50.83 -3.39 53.23
N ARG A 127 50.74 -2.25 53.92
CA ARG A 127 51.92 -1.43 54.22
C ARG A 127 52.90 -2.33 54.95
N SER A 128 53.92 -2.81 54.24
CA SER A 128 55.13 -3.32 54.87
C SER A 128 55.81 -2.14 55.54
N HIS A 129 55.51 -1.94 56.83
CA HIS A 129 56.36 -1.14 57.70
C HIS A 129 57.67 -1.92 57.86
N ILE A 130 58.68 -1.50 57.11
CA ILE A 130 60.07 -1.90 57.32
C ILE A 130 60.78 -0.70 57.96
N HIS A 131 61.23 -0.97 59.20
CA HIS A 131 62.15 -0.23 60.08
C HIS A 131 61.72 1.14 60.63
#